data_AF-A0A1S9P975-F1
#
_entry.id   AF-A0A1S9P975-F1
#
_cell.length_a   1.000
_cell.length_b   1.000
_cell.length_c   1.000
_cell.angle_alpha   90.00
_cell.angle_beta   90.00
_cell.angle_gamma   90.00
#
_symmetry.space_group_name_H-M   'P 1'
#
loop_
_entity.id
_entity.type
_entity.pdbx_description
1 polymer ?
#
loop_
_entity_poly.entity_id
_entity_poly.type
_entity_poly.pdbx_seq_one_letter_code
_entity_poly.pdbx_strand_id
1 'polypeptide(L)'
;MIFLTLLAGVIANFIGYIPPGNINLTLVQITINRGFKQAMQFIIAFSCVEFFFTFMVMLGAKWLSEQVKLDTAIDWVMVVLFSTLAIITWRNRNKPPKTTYSEHASIKYGILLGFLNPMQIPFWMVTGTYLITHEWIDDKPLDLVFFSVGSAAGAFLALFLYAQFAKFLQKRFAFSTRVIDTAIAILFFGFALYHIFKQIYLAWFKH
;
A
#
# COMPACT_ATOMS: atom_id res chain seq x y z
N MET A 1 11.39 17.32 -19.60
CA MET A 1 10.52 16.14 -19.40
C MET A 1 10.71 15.53 -18.02
N ILE A 2 11.95 15.25 -17.58
CA ILE A 2 12.28 14.71 -16.24
C ILE A 2 11.50 15.32 -15.06
N PHE A 3 11.38 16.65 -14.97
CA PHE A 3 10.61 17.29 -13.89
C PHE A 3 9.12 16.92 -13.90
N LEU A 4 8.50 16.86 -15.09
CA LEU A 4 7.11 16.45 -15.26
C LEU A 4 6.95 14.96 -14.92
N THR A 5 7.91 14.12 -15.31
CA THR A 5 7.95 12.70 -14.95
C THR A 5 8.01 12.49 -13.45
N LEU A 6 8.86 13.24 -12.74
CA LEU A 6 8.91 13.22 -11.29
C LEU A 6 7.57 13.65 -10.68
N LEU A 7 7.00 14.75 -11.15
CA LEU A 7 5.71 15.24 -10.65
C LEU A 7 4.57 14.25 -10.93
N ALA A 8 4.56 13.60 -12.10
CA ALA A 8 3.62 12.56 -12.44
C ALA A 8 3.74 11.37 -11.48
N GLY A 9 4.95 10.95 -11.13
CA GLY A 9 5.19 9.93 -10.11
C GLY A 9 4.63 10.31 -8.74
N VAL A 10 4.88 11.57 -8.31
CA VAL A 10 4.34 12.10 -7.04
C VAL A 10 2.82 12.03 -7.03
N ILE A 11 2.17 12.58 -8.06
CA ILE A 11 0.71 12.66 -8.14
C ILE A 11 0.10 11.26 -8.24
N ALA A 12 0.63 10.41 -9.13
CA ALA A 12 0.12 9.07 -9.35
C ALA A 12 0.14 8.26 -8.05
N ASN A 13 1.30 8.17 -7.37
CA ASN A 13 1.39 7.34 -6.18
C ASN A 13 0.69 7.99 -4.97
N PHE A 14 0.69 9.32 -4.88
CA PHE A 14 -0.12 10.01 -3.86
C PHE A 14 -1.60 9.61 -3.97
N ILE A 15 -2.17 9.69 -5.18
CA ILE A 15 -3.55 9.27 -5.46
C ILE A 15 -3.74 7.77 -5.20
N GLY A 16 -2.79 6.94 -5.63
CA GLY A 16 -2.82 5.49 -5.42
C GLY A 16 -2.91 5.08 -3.95
N TYR A 17 -2.35 5.89 -3.03
CA TYR A 17 -2.41 5.66 -1.59
C TYR A 17 -3.58 6.36 -0.87
N ILE A 18 -4.39 7.17 -1.56
CA ILE A 18 -5.59 7.79 -0.97
C ILE A 18 -6.60 6.73 -0.50
N PRO A 19 -6.97 5.69 -1.28
CA PRO A 19 -7.91 4.67 -0.83
C PRO A 19 -7.36 3.85 0.33
N PRO A 20 -8.19 3.50 1.33
CA PRO A 20 -7.75 2.65 2.44
C PRO A 20 -7.36 1.24 1.93
N GLY A 21 -6.22 0.74 2.41
CA GLY A 21 -5.60 -0.52 2.01
C GLY A 21 -4.70 -1.10 3.11
N ASN A 22 -3.93 -2.14 2.80
CA ASN A 22 -3.05 -2.82 3.76
C ASN A 22 -2.00 -1.88 4.39
N ILE A 23 -1.34 -1.04 3.59
CA ILE A 23 -0.23 -0.20 4.03
C ILE A 23 -0.71 0.95 4.93
N ASN A 24 -1.69 1.74 4.47
CA ASN A 24 -2.15 2.91 5.21
C ASN A 24 -2.95 2.52 6.47
N LEU A 25 -3.76 1.46 6.46
CA LEU A 25 -4.44 0.98 7.66
C LEU A 25 -3.46 0.38 8.67
N THR A 26 -2.43 -0.32 8.20
CA THR A 26 -1.30 -0.71 9.07
C THR A 26 -0.64 0.51 9.70
N LEU A 27 -0.37 1.56 8.93
CA LEU A 27 0.24 2.77 9.43
C LEU A 27 -0.63 3.49 10.47
N VAL A 28 -1.95 3.49 10.28
CA VAL A 28 -2.92 3.98 11.27
C VAL A 28 -2.75 3.22 12.59
N GLN A 29 -2.69 1.89 12.55
CA GLN A 29 -2.45 1.06 13.75
C GLN A 29 -1.11 1.36 14.39
N ILE A 30 -0.02 1.49 13.61
CA ILE A 30 1.30 1.84 14.14
C ILE A 30 1.25 3.19 14.84
N THR A 31 0.61 4.18 14.22
CA THR A 31 0.52 5.54 14.76
C THR A 31 -0.20 5.56 16.10
N ILE A 32 -1.33 4.85 16.20
CA ILE A 32 -2.16 4.82 17.41
C ILE A 32 -1.51 3.98 18.50
N ASN A 33 -0.95 2.81 18.16
CA ASN A 33 -0.50 1.81 19.13
C ASN A 33 0.98 1.96 19.51
N ARG A 34 1.82 2.55 18.65
CA ARG A 34 3.26 2.69 18.84
C ARG A 34 3.75 4.14 18.83
N GLY A 35 2.86 5.08 18.48
CA GLY A 35 3.14 6.50 18.44
C GLY A 35 3.75 6.98 17.12
N PHE A 36 3.81 8.30 16.98
CA PHE A 36 4.15 8.97 15.73
C PHE A 36 5.62 8.76 15.29
N LYS A 37 6.57 8.60 16.24
CA LYS A 37 7.99 8.29 15.90
C LYS A 37 8.08 6.97 15.11
N GLN A 38 7.38 5.95 15.58
CA GLN A 38 7.34 4.63 14.95
C GLN A 38 6.62 4.66 13.60
N ALA A 39 5.56 5.47 13.49
CA ALA A 39 4.90 5.73 12.22
C ALA A 39 5.86 6.35 11.19
N MET A 40 6.64 7.36 11.58
CA MET A 40 7.62 7.99 10.69
C MET A 40 8.71 7.02 10.22
N GLN A 41 9.22 6.19 11.12
CA GLN A 41 10.18 5.13 10.77
C GLN A 41 9.60 4.14 9.76
N PHE A 42 8.33 3.76 9.90
CA PHE A 42 7.63 2.94 8.92
C PHE A 42 7.53 3.65 7.56
N ILE A 43 7.08 4.91 7.54
CA ILE A 43 6.88 5.67 6.30
C ILE A 43 8.19 5.81 5.52
N ILE A 44 9.29 6.17 6.19
CA ILE A 44 10.61 6.33 5.55
C ILE A 44 11.06 4.98 4.97
N ALA A 45 11.03 3.92 5.78
CA ALA A 45 11.46 2.60 5.34
C ALA A 45 10.63 2.09 4.16
N PHE A 46 9.31 2.27 4.23
CA PHE A 46 8.38 1.91 3.17
C PHE A 46 8.65 2.69 1.88
N SER A 47 8.81 4.02 1.97
CA SER A 47 9.04 4.88 0.81
C SER A 47 10.36 4.56 0.12
N CYS A 48 11.40 4.17 0.87
CA CYS A 48 12.64 3.70 0.28
C CYS A 48 12.46 2.40 -0.52
N VAL A 49 11.66 1.45 -0.01
CA VAL A 49 11.36 0.20 -0.75
C VAL A 49 10.47 0.48 -1.95
N GLU A 50 9.50 1.37 -1.81
CA GLU A 50 8.57 1.79 -2.85
C GLU A 50 9.30 2.35 -4.09
N PHE A 51 10.40 3.08 -3.89
CA PHE A 51 11.27 3.51 -5.00
C PHE A 51 11.75 2.32 -5.85
N PHE A 52 12.36 1.32 -5.22
CA PHE A 52 12.90 0.15 -5.94
C PHE A 52 11.78 -0.68 -6.55
N PHE A 53 10.67 -0.85 -5.82
CA PHE A 53 9.52 -1.61 -6.28
C PHE A 53 8.88 -0.96 -7.51
N THR A 54 8.61 0.35 -7.47
CA THR A 54 8.08 1.12 -8.61
C THR A 54 9.00 0.98 -9.82
N PHE A 55 10.31 1.17 -9.63
CA PHE A 55 11.27 1.08 -10.72
C PHE A 55 11.24 -0.29 -11.41
N MET A 56 11.27 -1.37 -10.62
CA MET A 56 11.23 -2.74 -11.16
C MET A 56 9.91 -3.05 -11.89
N VAL A 57 8.77 -2.65 -11.31
CA VAL A 57 7.46 -2.91 -11.94
C VAL A 57 7.29 -2.07 -13.20
N MET A 58 7.71 -0.81 -13.20
CA MET A 58 7.61 0.08 -14.35
C MET A 58 8.48 -0.38 -15.53
N LEU A 59 9.68 -0.92 -15.27
CA LEU A 59 10.51 -1.55 -16.30
C LEU A 59 9.78 -2.73 -16.98
N GLY A 60 9.00 -3.48 -16.20
CA GLY A 60 8.24 -4.64 -16.67
C GLY A 60 6.79 -4.35 -17.04
N ALA A 61 6.30 -3.11 -16.96
CA ALA A 61 4.85 -2.82 -16.96
C ALA A 61 4.14 -3.33 -18.23
N LYS A 62 4.74 -3.09 -19.40
CA LYS A 62 4.23 -3.58 -20.70
C LYS A 62 4.18 -5.11 -20.72
N TRP A 63 5.27 -5.77 -20.37
CA TRP A 63 5.35 -7.23 -20.34
C TRP A 63 4.40 -7.88 -19.31
N LEU A 64 4.24 -7.26 -18.13
CA LEU A 64 3.30 -7.69 -17.10
C LEU A 64 1.86 -7.59 -17.60
N SER A 65 1.52 -6.52 -18.34
CA SER A 65 0.17 -6.31 -18.89
C SER A 65 -0.28 -7.37 -19.89
N GLU A 66 0.66 -8.09 -20.51
CA GLU A 66 0.38 -9.16 -21.48
C GLU A 66 0.12 -10.53 -20.80
N GLN A 67 0.33 -10.64 -19.49
CA GLN A 67 0.22 -11.91 -18.77
C GLN A 67 -1.23 -12.25 -18.42
N VAL A 68 -1.83 -13.15 -19.22
CA VAL A 68 -3.25 -13.57 -19.11
C VAL A 68 -3.66 -14.05 -17.70
N LYS A 69 -2.76 -14.66 -16.93
CA LYS A 69 -3.07 -15.23 -15.59
C LYS A 69 -2.57 -14.39 -14.41
N LEU A 70 -1.92 -13.26 -14.68
CA LEU A 70 -1.30 -12.45 -13.62
C LEU A 70 -2.34 -11.86 -12.66
N ASP A 71 -3.47 -11.37 -13.20
CA ASP A 71 -4.56 -10.82 -12.39
C ASP A 71 -5.15 -11.85 -11.42
N THR A 72 -5.36 -13.09 -11.88
CA THR A 72 -5.84 -14.19 -11.03
C THR A 72 -4.83 -14.54 -9.94
N ALA A 73 -3.55 -14.59 -10.27
CA ALA A 73 -2.50 -14.86 -9.29
C ALA A 73 -2.44 -13.76 -8.22
N ILE A 74 -2.49 -12.48 -8.63
CA ILE A 74 -2.52 -11.34 -7.72
C ILE A 74 -3.74 -11.40 -6.80
N ASP A 75 -4.93 -11.69 -7.33
CA ASP A 75 -6.15 -11.80 -6.53
C ASP A 75 -6.02 -12.86 -5.42
N TRP A 76 -5.44 -14.03 -5.71
CA TRP A 76 -5.21 -15.05 -4.69
C TRP A 76 -4.16 -14.65 -3.65
N VAL A 77 -3.09 -13.96 -4.08
CA VAL A 77 -2.12 -13.37 -3.15
C VAL A 77 -2.80 -12.33 -2.25
N MET A 78 -3.72 -11.51 -2.78
CA MET A 78 -4.52 -10.56 -1.99
C MET A 78 -5.38 -11.24 -0.97
N VAL A 79 -6.06 -12.33 -1.34
CA VAL A 79 -6.88 -13.12 -0.40
C VAL A 79 -6.03 -13.59 0.77
N VAL A 80 -4.84 -14.14 0.52
CA VAL A 80 -3.92 -14.61 1.58
C VAL A 80 -3.45 -13.45 2.44
N LEU A 81 -3.02 -12.34 1.82
CA LEU A 81 -2.52 -11.16 2.51
C LEU A 81 -3.59 -10.52 3.41
N PHE A 82 -4.76 -10.21 2.86
CA PHE A 82 -5.84 -9.57 3.61
C PHE A 82 -6.43 -10.50 4.68
N SER A 83 -6.57 -11.80 4.42
CA SER A 83 -7.00 -12.76 5.45
C SER A 83 -6.01 -12.82 6.61
N THR A 84 -4.71 -12.85 6.30
CA THR A 84 -3.64 -12.86 7.32
C THR A 84 -3.69 -11.58 8.17
N LEU A 85 -3.75 -10.40 7.53
CA LEU A 85 -3.84 -9.12 8.23
C LEU A 85 -5.12 -8.99 9.05
N ALA A 86 -6.26 -9.47 8.53
CA ALA A 86 -7.54 -9.49 9.22
C ALA A 86 -7.47 -10.35 10.49
N ILE A 87 -6.95 -11.58 10.38
CA ILE A 87 -6.84 -12.52 11.52
C ILE A 87 -5.90 -11.97 12.59
N ILE A 88 -4.72 -11.45 12.19
CA ILE A 88 -3.74 -10.88 13.13
C ILE A 88 -4.35 -9.68 13.86
N THR A 89 -4.96 -8.75 13.13
CA THR A 89 -5.61 -7.57 13.71
C THR A 89 -6.75 -7.98 14.64
N TRP A 90 -7.62 -8.88 14.19
CA TRP A 90 -8.75 -9.36 15.00
C TRP A 90 -8.27 -9.99 16.30
N ARG A 91 -7.27 -10.90 16.25
CA ARG A 91 -6.74 -11.56 17.46
C ARG A 91 -6.07 -10.58 18.43
N ASN A 92 -5.52 -9.48 17.94
CA ASN A 92 -4.80 -8.52 18.78
C ASN A 92 -5.69 -7.38 19.30
N ARG A 93 -6.92 -7.19 18.78
CA ARG A 93 -7.82 -6.08 19.16
C ARG A 93 -8.16 -5.95 20.64
N ASN A 94 -8.07 -7.04 21.40
CA ASN A 94 -8.36 -7.09 22.84
C ASN A 94 -7.11 -6.99 23.71
N LYS A 95 -5.91 -6.99 23.10
CA LYS A 95 -4.66 -6.90 23.83
C LYS A 95 -4.32 -5.43 24.06
N PRO A 96 -3.87 -5.04 25.27
CA PRO A 96 -3.35 -3.70 25.45
C PRO A 96 -2.15 -3.47 24.51
N PRO A 97 -1.98 -2.26 23.96
CA PRO A 97 -0.79 -1.91 23.21
C PRO A 97 0.45 -2.22 24.06
N LYS A 98 1.49 -2.81 23.45
CA LYS A 98 2.75 -2.99 24.16
C LYS A 98 3.31 -1.62 24.52
N THR A 99 3.79 -1.46 25.75
CA THR A 99 4.40 -0.21 26.24
C THR A 99 5.79 0.01 25.67
N THR A 100 6.47 -1.07 25.26
CA THR A 100 7.79 -1.04 24.64
C THR A 100 7.77 -1.79 23.31
N TYR A 101 8.31 -1.13 22.28
CA TYR A 101 8.61 -1.74 20.99
C TYR A 101 10.10 -1.57 20.72
N SER A 102 10.72 -2.57 20.08
CA SER A 102 12.07 -2.42 19.55
C SER A 102 12.09 -1.25 18.56
N GLU A 103 13.16 -0.44 18.61
CA GLU A 103 13.30 0.74 17.76
C GLU A 103 13.20 0.41 16.26
N HIS A 104 13.61 -0.79 15.85
CA HIS A 104 13.58 -1.23 14.46
C HIS A 104 12.32 -2.01 14.08
N ALA A 105 11.37 -2.23 14.99
CA ALA A 105 10.20 -3.05 14.72
C ALA A 105 9.34 -2.48 13.58
N SER A 106 9.16 -1.15 13.55
CA SER A 106 8.36 -0.49 12.51
C SER A 106 9.13 -0.35 11.19
N ILE A 107 10.46 -0.23 11.24
CA ILE A 107 11.33 -0.28 10.05
C ILE A 107 11.21 -1.65 9.37
N LYS A 108 11.38 -2.74 10.13
CA LYS A 108 11.23 -4.11 9.62
C LYS A 108 9.85 -4.33 9.00
N TYR A 109 8.81 -3.79 9.62
CA TYR A 109 7.45 -3.90 9.10
C TYR A 109 7.23 -3.09 7.83
N GLY A 110 7.81 -1.88 7.74
CA GLY A 110 7.79 -1.05 6.53
C GLY A 110 8.51 -1.73 5.36
N ILE A 111 9.68 -2.33 5.61
CA ILE A 111 10.40 -3.10 4.59
C ILE A 111 9.59 -4.31 4.15
N LEU A 112 9.11 -5.12 5.11
CA LEU A 112 8.35 -6.33 4.83
C LEU A 112 7.10 -6.02 3.99
N LEU A 113 6.32 -5.02 4.41
CA LEU A 113 5.11 -4.65 3.69
C LEU A 113 5.38 -3.91 2.37
N GLY A 114 6.51 -3.22 2.24
CA GLY A 114 6.97 -2.66 0.97
C GLY A 114 7.25 -3.76 -0.06
N PHE A 115 7.92 -4.84 0.34
CA PHE A 115 8.13 -6.00 -0.52
C PHE A 115 6.83 -6.81 -0.75
N LEU A 116 6.02 -6.94 0.29
CA LEU A 116 4.72 -7.62 0.24
C LEU A 116 3.58 -6.64 -0.09
N ASN A 117 3.77 -5.86 -1.17
CA ASN A 117 2.73 -4.98 -1.70
C ASN A 117 2.24 -5.42 -3.08
N PRO A 118 1.51 -6.54 -3.19
CA PRO A 118 1.05 -7.03 -4.48
C PRO A 118 0.04 -6.08 -5.15
N MET A 119 -0.45 -5.03 -4.46
CA MET A 119 -1.43 -4.07 -5.00
C MET A 119 -0.73 -3.07 -5.92
N GLN A 120 0.58 -2.90 -5.75
CA GLN A 120 1.35 -2.02 -6.61
C GLN A 120 1.57 -2.58 -8.01
N ILE A 121 1.57 -3.91 -8.16
CA ILE A 121 1.70 -4.54 -9.48
C ILE A 121 0.51 -4.15 -10.38
N PRO A 122 -0.76 -4.43 -10.03
CA PRO A 122 -1.89 -4.06 -10.88
C PRO A 122 -2.05 -2.53 -10.99
N PHE A 123 -1.71 -1.77 -9.93
CA PHE A 123 -1.72 -0.31 -10.00
C PHE A 123 -0.78 0.22 -11.09
N TRP A 124 0.49 -0.21 -11.09
CA TRP A 124 1.46 0.23 -12.10
C TRP A 124 1.23 -0.40 -13.47
N MET A 125 0.65 -1.61 -13.55
CA MET A 125 0.21 -2.16 -14.84
C MET A 125 -0.84 -1.29 -15.50
N VAL A 126 -1.79 -0.72 -14.74
CA VAL A 126 -2.82 0.17 -15.30
C VAL A 126 -2.28 1.58 -15.46
N THR A 127 -1.87 2.22 -14.37
CA THR A 127 -1.45 3.63 -14.36
C THR A 127 -0.12 3.82 -15.08
N GLY A 128 0.85 2.95 -14.88
CA GLY A 128 2.15 3.03 -15.56
C GLY A 128 2.03 2.84 -17.07
N THR A 129 1.30 1.81 -17.52
CA THR A 129 1.02 1.62 -18.95
C THR A 129 0.24 2.78 -19.54
N TYR A 130 -0.76 3.31 -18.83
CA TYR A 130 -1.51 4.49 -19.28
C TYR A 130 -0.58 5.70 -19.48
N LEU A 131 0.27 6.01 -18.50
CA LEU A 131 1.19 7.15 -18.57
C LEU A 131 2.21 7.02 -19.71
N ILE A 132 2.71 5.81 -19.96
CA ILE A 132 3.67 5.54 -21.04
C ILE A 132 2.98 5.60 -22.41
N THR A 133 1.81 4.97 -22.56
CA THR A 133 1.08 4.91 -23.84
C THR A 133 0.52 6.25 -24.29
N HIS A 134 0.25 7.16 -23.34
CA HIS A 134 -0.17 8.53 -23.63
C HIS A 134 1.00 9.52 -23.70
N GLU A 135 2.25 9.02 -23.69
CA GLU A 135 3.47 9.83 -23.80
C GLU A 135 3.65 10.88 -22.67
N TRP A 136 3.06 10.65 -21.49
CA TRP A 136 3.25 11.53 -20.33
C TRP A 136 4.60 11.27 -19.65
N ILE A 137 5.10 10.03 -19.76
CA ILE A 137 6.43 9.62 -19.32
C ILE A 137 7.07 8.70 -20.37
N ASP A 138 8.39 8.76 -20.49
CA ASP A 138 9.17 7.83 -21.31
C ASP A 138 9.46 6.54 -20.53
N ASP A 139 9.63 5.42 -21.24
CA ASP A 139 10.03 4.12 -20.70
C ASP A 139 11.56 3.93 -20.61
N LYS A 140 12.33 5.02 -20.82
CA LYS A 140 13.78 5.01 -20.68
C LYS A 140 14.17 4.82 -19.20
N PRO A 141 15.22 4.05 -18.89
CA PRO A 141 15.62 3.78 -17.50
C PRO A 141 15.82 5.03 -16.65
N LEU A 142 16.38 6.11 -17.22
CA LEU A 142 16.61 7.36 -16.49
C LEU A 142 15.29 8.04 -16.09
N ASP A 143 14.32 8.12 -17.02
CA ASP A 143 13.01 8.70 -16.74
C ASP A 143 12.25 7.87 -15.70
N LEU A 144 12.36 6.54 -15.77
CA LEU A 144 11.79 5.63 -14.77
C LEU A 144 12.42 5.79 -13.38
N VAL A 145 13.71 6.12 -13.28
CA VAL A 145 14.35 6.45 -11.99
C VAL A 145 13.72 7.71 -11.40
N PHE A 146 13.60 8.80 -12.17
CA PHE A 146 12.98 10.04 -11.68
C PHE A 146 11.50 9.86 -11.36
N PHE A 147 10.78 9.08 -12.16
CA PHE A 147 9.41 8.68 -11.88
C PHE A 147 9.31 7.95 -10.53
N SER A 148 10.22 7.01 -10.28
CA SER A 148 10.25 6.21 -9.05
C SER A 148 10.62 7.05 -7.82
N VAL A 149 11.51 8.05 -7.96
CA VAL A 149 11.78 9.03 -6.90
C VAL A 149 10.51 9.82 -6.59
N GLY A 150 9.82 10.29 -7.62
CA GLY A 150 8.53 10.97 -7.47
C GLY A 150 7.49 10.09 -6.78
N SER A 151 7.36 8.85 -7.23
CA SER A 151 6.49 7.83 -6.64
C SER A 151 6.74 7.62 -5.15
N ALA A 152 8.00 7.46 -4.75
CA ALA A 152 8.37 7.32 -3.34
C ALA A 152 8.01 8.56 -2.51
N ALA A 153 8.21 9.77 -3.06
CA ALA A 153 7.78 11.00 -2.41
C ALA A 153 6.25 11.13 -2.31
N GLY A 154 5.52 10.71 -3.34
CA GLY A 154 4.05 10.64 -3.34
C GLY A 154 3.50 9.70 -2.25
N ALA A 155 4.06 8.49 -2.16
CA ALA A 155 3.74 7.54 -1.09
C ALA A 155 4.06 8.11 0.30
N PHE A 156 5.24 8.71 0.47
CA PHE A 156 5.63 9.35 1.73
C PHE A 156 4.59 10.40 2.16
N LEU A 157 4.20 11.29 1.24
CA LEU A 157 3.24 12.35 1.52
C LEU A 157 1.86 11.79 1.90
N ALA A 158 1.33 10.84 1.12
CA ALA A 158 0.04 10.23 1.41
C ALA A 158 0.03 9.53 2.78
N LEU A 159 1.05 8.71 3.04
CA LEU A 159 1.21 8.00 4.31
C LEU A 159 1.43 8.95 5.49
N PHE A 160 2.18 10.02 5.31
CA PHE A 160 2.35 11.07 6.33
C PHE A 160 1.00 11.71 6.69
N LEU A 161 0.16 12.04 5.70
CA LEU A 161 -1.19 12.56 5.94
C LEU A 161 -2.06 11.54 6.69
N TYR A 162 -1.99 10.26 6.33
CA TYR A 162 -2.67 9.18 7.06
C TYR A 162 -2.23 9.11 8.53
N ALA A 163 -0.93 9.23 8.82
CA ALA A 163 -0.42 9.25 10.18
C ALA A 163 -0.88 10.50 10.95
N GLN A 164 -0.92 11.68 10.31
CA GLN A 164 -1.46 12.89 10.94
C GLN A 164 -2.95 12.75 11.24
N PHE A 165 -3.72 12.18 10.30
CA PHE A 165 -5.14 11.93 10.48
C PHE A 165 -5.41 10.95 11.62
N ALA A 166 -4.64 9.85 11.71
CA ALA A 166 -4.72 8.91 12.82
C ALA A 166 -4.45 9.57 14.19
N LYS A 167 -3.43 10.44 14.25
CA LYS A 167 -3.11 11.23 15.45
C LYS A 167 -4.22 12.21 15.81
N PHE A 168 -4.82 12.85 14.82
CA PHE A 168 -5.96 13.75 15.01
C PHE A 168 -7.18 13.00 15.55
N LEU A 169 -7.52 11.84 14.97
CA LEU A 169 -8.62 10.99 15.41
C LEU A 169 -8.44 10.54 16.86
N GLN A 170 -7.24 10.07 17.22
CA GLN A 170 -6.92 9.63 18.58
C GLN A 170 -7.12 10.76 19.60
N LYS A 171 -6.72 11.99 19.28
CA LYS A 171 -6.87 13.15 20.16
C LYS A 171 -8.31 13.65 20.30
N ARG A 172 -9.10 13.59 19.22
CA ARG A 172 -10.45 14.19 19.17
C ARG A 172 -11.55 13.27 19.66
N PHE A 173 -11.47 11.98 19.35
CA PHE A 173 -12.60 11.06 19.50
C PHE A 173 -12.44 10.05 20.64
N ALA A 174 -11.32 10.08 21.37
CA ALA A 174 -10.99 9.12 22.43
C ALA A 174 -11.28 7.66 22.04
N PHE A 175 -11.15 7.33 20.75
CA PHE A 175 -11.45 6.00 20.26
C PHE A 175 -10.51 5.00 20.92
N SER A 176 -11.08 3.95 21.51
CA SER A 176 -10.30 2.83 22.01
C SER A 176 -9.59 2.15 20.83
N THR A 177 -8.33 1.77 21.02
CA THR A 177 -7.57 0.91 20.11
C THR A 177 -8.42 -0.27 19.61
N ARG A 178 -9.26 -0.85 20.48
CA ARG A 178 -10.15 -1.96 20.14
C ARG A 178 -11.12 -1.60 19.01
N VAL A 179 -11.73 -0.41 19.03
CA VAL A 179 -12.70 0.01 18.01
C VAL A 179 -12.00 0.14 16.66
N ILE A 180 -10.83 0.76 16.65
CA ILE A 180 -10.04 1.00 15.43
C ILE A 180 -9.55 -0.32 14.84
N ASP A 181 -8.96 -1.19 15.66
CA ASP A 181 -8.52 -2.52 15.21
C ASP A 181 -9.70 -3.38 14.74
N THR A 182 -10.88 -3.28 15.38
CA THR A 182 -12.08 -3.98 14.92
C THR A 182 -12.52 -3.49 13.55
N ALA A 183 -12.58 -2.17 13.33
CA ALA A 183 -12.94 -1.59 12.04
C ALA A 183 -11.95 -2.00 10.94
N ILE A 184 -10.63 -1.94 11.21
CA ILE A 184 -9.58 -2.34 10.26
C ILE A 184 -9.66 -3.83 9.94
N ALA A 185 -9.88 -4.70 10.94
CA ALA A 185 -10.05 -6.13 10.68
C ALA A 185 -11.28 -6.42 9.80
N ILE A 186 -12.41 -5.74 10.04
CA ILE A 186 -13.61 -5.88 9.22
C ILE A 186 -13.33 -5.43 7.78
N LEU A 187 -12.63 -4.32 7.59
CA LEU A 187 -12.23 -3.85 6.25
C LEU A 187 -11.35 -4.88 5.53
N PHE A 188 -10.35 -5.46 6.21
CA PHE A 188 -9.51 -6.50 5.61
C PHE A 188 -10.28 -7.79 5.28
N PHE A 189 -11.20 -8.22 6.15
CA PHE A 189 -12.10 -9.33 5.80
C PHE A 189 -12.96 -8.98 4.59
N GLY A 190 -13.46 -7.75 4.51
CA GLY A 190 -14.21 -7.25 3.36
C GLY A 190 -13.39 -7.31 2.07
N PHE A 191 -12.13 -6.87 2.08
CA PHE A 191 -11.24 -6.96 0.91
C PHE A 191 -10.95 -8.41 0.51
N ALA A 192 -10.67 -9.29 1.48
CA ALA A 192 -10.47 -10.71 1.18
C ALA A 192 -11.72 -11.33 0.53
N LEU A 193 -12.90 -11.07 1.09
CA LEU A 193 -14.18 -11.53 0.53
C LEU A 193 -14.42 -10.97 -0.87
N TYR A 194 -14.12 -9.68 -1.10
CA TYR A 194 -14.24 -9.06 -2.41
C TYR A 194 -13.42 -9.81 -3.47
N HIS A 195 -12.15 -10.13 -3.20
CA HIS A 195 -11.32 -10.88 -4.15
C HIS A 195 -11.83 -12.31 -4.39
N ILE A 196 -12.34 -12.99 -3.35
CA ILE A 196 -12.97 -14.31 -3.50
C ILE A 196 -14.22 -14.22 -4.38
N PHE A 197 -15.12 -13.28 -4.10
CA PHE A 197 -16.34 -13.09 -4.89
C PHE A 197 -16.04 -12.69 -6.33
N LYS A 198 -15.06 -11.81 -6.55
CA LYS A 198 -14.58 -11.45 -7.89
C LYS A 198 -14.13 -12.70 -8.66
N GLN A 199 -13.34 -13.57 -8.04
CA GLN A 199 -12.85 -14.80 -8.68
C GLN A 199 -13.98 -15.80 -8.97
N ILE A 200 -14.93 -15.99 -8.04
CA ILE A 200 -16.12 -16.81 -8.28
C ILE A 200 -16.95 -16.22 -9.43
N TYR A 201 -17.20 -14.92 -9.42
CA TYR A 201 -17.97 -14.27 -10.47
C TYR A 201 -17.34 -14.48 -11.86
N LEU A 202 -16.02 -14.27 -11.97
CA LEU A 202 -15.29 -14.45 -13.22
C LEU A 202 -15.31 -15.91 -13.72
N ALA A 203 -15.21 -16.88 -12.82
CA ALA A 203 -15.19 -18.30 -13.18
C ALA A 203 -16.57 -18.84 -13.61
N TRP A 204 -17.66 -18.32 -13.04
CA TRP A 204 -19.01 -18.88 -13.23
C TRP A 204 -19.92 -18.06 -14.15
N PHE A 205 -19.68 -16.76 -14.33
CA PHE A 205 -20.59 -15.87 -15.05
C PHE A 205 -19.98 -15.12 -16.23
N LYS A 206 -18.65 -15.15 -16.39
CA LYS A 206 -17.95 -14.45 -17.49
C LYS A 206 -17.41 -15.40 -18.57
N HIS A 207 -17.84 -16.67 -18.52
CA HIS A 207 -17.69 -17.65 -19.58
C HIS A 207 -18.98 -17.76 -20.38
#